data_AF-A0A4P9WMR2-F1
#
_entry.id   AF-A0A4P9WMR2-F1
#
_cell.length_a   1.000
_cell.length_b   1.000
_cell.length_c   1.000
_cell.angle_alpha   90.00
_cell.angle_beta   90.00
_cell.angle_gamma   90.00
#
_symmetry.space_group_name_H-M   'P 1'
#
loop_
_entity.id
_entity.type
_entity.pdbx_description
1 polymer ?
#
loop_
_entity_poly.entity_id
_entity_poly.type
_entity_poly.pdbx_seq_one_letter_code
_entity_poly.pdbx_strand_id
1 'polypeptide(L)'
;MLTKQELPPLQNPKAAVVRTVSAKVSKNRDIETWDAGKSNSVLSHLDDFISIDILNKFIKFINDIPHDHSLEYNLKCIPNGGKGQHYYVWLAMGMAMHRETRLHGAYAMDTGLEIFTEWSRCSDKNDADTLLLTMNSFEKSFREVGYNRSTICPLAKKCQPHLFEINLSEFDDFSEYRKRNLVTNYRERFVPEYYNHRFIFERNPMGTGKTFQLSNHIKRNSFNRICRLSPRVSFAKNFTADLNRNLAGTGIVFSNYSLLVLAYVVIQMESLFKLDLHPESFQEYDLLIMDEGESNLNSFNSHTMQTPTSSNVDFLLKDTFEKLLRTSGQCIFLDAFLSKRTIETILTASDIQRNVNKENLINIRINEWHPSSCIAYEHGSYKNSRQELFFWGSKKRGKEFVRDFVHEFKTSKRCKYYHADGDDANDNDLVEVDNKWTEDVDCLMYTGKITVGVNFGIKDYYNALHVFGTFFIAISMEMMTIMNRT
;
A
#
# COMPACT_ATOMS: atom_id res chain seq x y z
N MET A 1 -17.32 -39.25 -62.53
CA MET A 1 -18.63 -38.82 -62.02
C MET A 1 -18.44 -38.13 -60.68
N LEU A 2 -18.40 -36.80 -60.69
CA LEU A 2 -18.62 -35.92 -59.54
C LEU A 2 -19.13 -34.60 -60.14
N THR A 3 -20.37 -34.26 -59.85
CA THR A 3 -21.13 -33.12 -60.39
C THR A 3 -20.84 -31.85 -59.60
N LYS A 4 -20.61 -30.75 -60.32
CA LYS A 4 -20.53 -29.37 -59.80
C LYS A 4 -21.89 -28.95 -59.23
N GLN A 5 -21.92 -28.45 -58.00
CA GLN A 5 -23.04 -27.68 -57.45
C GLN A 5 -22.82 -26.20 -57.74
N GLU A 6 -23.78 -25.56 -58.40
CA GLU A 6 -23.85 -24.12 -58.62
C GLU A 6 -24.55 -23.44 -57.43
N LEU A 7 -24.02 -22.29 -57.01
CA LEU A 7 -24.65 -21.39 -56.03
C LEU A 7 -25.61 -20.42 -56.73
N PRO A 8 -26.76 -20.04 -56.11
CA PRO A 8 -27.69 -19.09 -56.68
C PRO A 8 -27.25 -17.62 -56.49
N PRO A 9 -27.72 -16.68 -57.33
CA PRO A 9 -27.28 -15.29 -57.32
C PRO A 9 -27.91 -14.47 -56.19
N LEU A 10 -27.11 -13.54 -55.64
CA LEU A 10 -27.50 -12.53 -54.66
C LEU A 10 -28.53 -11.55 -55.24
N GLN A 11 -29.66 -11.39 -54.55
CA GLN A 11 -30.65 -10.36 -54.83
C GLN A 11 -30.27 -9.02 -54.18
N ASN A 12 -30.35 -7.94 -54.96
CA ASN A 12 -30.24 -6.54 -54.53
C ASN A 12 -31.35 -6.17 -53.52
N PRO A 13 -31.03 -5.51 -52.39
CA PRO A 13 -32.05 -4.85 -51.59
C PRO A 13 -32.36 -3.45 -52.15
N LYS A 14 -33.65 -3.24 -52.37
CA LYS A 14 -34.30 -2.00 -52.81
C LYS A 14 -34.08 -0.85 -51.83
N ALA A 15 -33.97 0.35 -52.40
CA ALA A 15 -34.00 1.63 -51.72
C ALA A 15 -35.24 1.77 -50.81
N ALA A 16 -35.01 2.19 -49.55
CA ALA A 16 -36.05 2.55 -48.61
C ALA A 16 -35.98 4.06 -48.30
N VAL A 17 -37.17 4.64 -48.39
CA VAL A 17 -37.55 6.05 -48.27
C VAL A 17 -37.09 6.69 -46.95
N VAL A 18 -36.45 7.86 -47.05
CA VAL A 18 -36.16 8.76 -45.93
C VAL A 18 -37.47 9.36 -45.43
N ARG A 19 -37.88 9.02 -44.20
CA ARG A 19 -38.87 9.77 -43.42
C ARG A 19 -38.18 10.46 -42.26
N THR A 20 -38.09 11.78 -42.35
CA THR A 20 -37.65 12.65 -41.26
C THR A 20 -38.73 12.71 -40.19
N VAL A 21 -38.47 12.15 -39.01
CA VAL A 21 -39.31 12.34 -37.82
C VAL A 21 -38.59 13.33 -36.90
N SER A 22 -39.16 14.53 -36.81
CA SER A 22 -38.85 15.53 -35.79
C SER A 22 -39.32 15.02 -34.42
N ALA A 23 -38.38 14.68 -33.55
CA ALA A 23 -38.67 14.34 -32.16
C ALA A 23 -38.36 15.55 -31.26
N LYS A 24 -39.41 16.20 -30.76
CA LYS A 24 -39.34 17.11 -29.61
C LYS A 24 -38.92 16.29 -28.38
N VAL A 25 -37.78 16.64 -27.79
CA VAL A 25 -37.29 16.07 -26.53
C VAL A 25 -38.05 16.72 -25.37
N SER A 26 -38.88 15.95 -24.67
CA SER A 26 -39.47 16.36 -23.40
C SER A 26 -38.45 16.17 -22.27
N LYS A 27 -38.11 17.26 -21.58
CA LYS A 27 -37.39 17.26 -20.31
C LYS A 27 -38.31 16.70 -19.22
N ASN A 28 -38.05 15.46 -18.81
CA ASN A 28 -38.27 14.92 -17.46
C ASN A 28 -37.92 13.44 -17.54
N ARG A 29 -36.73 13.07 -17.06
CA ARG A 29 -36.42 11.68 -16.71
C ARG A 29 -36.31 11.61 -15.21
N ASP A 30 -37.18 10.79 -14.63
CA ASP A 30 -37.09 10.36 -13.25
C ASP A 30 -35.74 9.66 -13.02
N ILE A 31 -35.03 10.09 -11.98
CA ILE A 31 -33.83 9.43 -11.49
C ILE A 31 -34.30 8.17 -10.77
N GLU A 32 -34.46 7.08 -11.52
CA GLU A 32 -34.76 5.77 -10.94
C GLU A 32 -33.60 5.30 -10.03
N THR A 33 -33.99 4.65 -8.94
CA THR A 33 -33.13 4.19 -7.85
C THR A 33 -31.91 3.41 -8.35
N TRP A 34 -30.72 3.95 -8.05
CA TRP A 34 -29.44 3.41 -8.49
C TRP A 34 -28.88 2.37 -7.52
N ASP A 35 -28.27 1.31 -8.07
CA ASP A 35 -27.72 0.17 -7.32
C ASP A 35 -26.18 0.21 -7.27
N ALA A 36 -25.63 0.15 -6.04
CA ALA A 36 -24.22 0.38 -5.73
C ALA A 36 -23.28 -0.75 -6.19
N GLY A 37 -23.81 -1.90 -6.62
CA GLY A 37 -23.02 -3.02 -7.14
C GLY A 37 -22.26 -2.76 -8.44
N LYS A 38 -22.45 -1.59 -9.09
CA LYS A 38 -21.87 -1.24 -10.40
C LYS A 38 -20.63 -0.33 -10.36
N SER A 39 -20.07 0.01 -9.19
CA SER A 39 -18.93 0.93 -9.09
C SER A 39 -17.71 0.50 -9.93
N ASN A 40 -17.42 -0.81 -10.00
CA ASN A 40 -16.33 -1.35 -10.82
C ASN A 40 -16.59 -1.27 -12.33
N SER A 41 -17.85 -1.14 -12.79
CA SER A 41 -18.15 -1.08 -14.23
C SER A 41 -17.83 0.29 -14.83
N VAL A 42 -17.78 1.36 -14.02
CA VAL A 42 -17.45 2.70 -14.53
C VAL A 42 -15.99 2.76 -15.01
N LEU A 43 -15.06 2.17 -14.26
CA LEU A 43 -13.63 2.13 -14.62
C LEU A 43 -13.37 1.33 -15.90
N SER A 44 -14.12 0.24 -16.14
CA SER A 44 -14.00 -0.58 -17.36
C SER A 44 -14.65 0.06 -18.58
N HIS A 45 -15.67 0.90 -18.39
CA HIS A 45 -16.33 1.60 -19.48
C HIS A 45 -15.58 2.87 -19.91
N LEU A 46 -14.81 3.47 -19.01
CA LEU A 46 -14.08 4.73 -19.23
C LEU A 46 -13.07 4.73 -20.38
N ASP A 47 -12.52 3.57 -20.77
CA ASP A 47 -11.57 3.47 -21.91
C ASP A 47 -12.20 3.89 -23.24
N ASP A 48 -13.52 3.78 -23.36
CA ASP A 48 -14.25 4.09 -24.60
C ASP A 48 -14.71 5.57 -24.68
N PHE A 49 -14.56 6.35 -23.60
CA PHE A 49 -15.30 7.64 -23.46
C PHE A 49 -14.43 8.90 -23.37
N ILE A 50 -13.10 8.81 -23.30
CA ILE A 50 -12.23 9.99 -23.32
C ILE A 50 -11.57 10.12 -24.71
N SER A 51 -11.96 11.14 -25.47
CA SER A 51 -11.31 11.43 -26.76
C SER A 51 -9.85 11.85 -26.56
N ILE A 52 -8.96 11.29 -27.38
CA ILE A 52 -7.52 11.60 -27.41
C ILE A 52 -7.27 13.11 -27.61
N ASP A 53 -8.13 13.80 -28.38
CA ASP A 53 -8.00 15.24 -28.62
C ASP A 53 -8.29 16.09 -27.39
N ILE A 54 -9.21 15.64 -26.53
CA ILE A 54 -9.52 16.28 -25.24
C ILE A 54 -8.34 16.08 -24.29
N LEU A 55 -7.77 14.87 -24.27
CA LEU A 55 -6.62 14.52 -23.44
C LEU A 55 -5.41 15.40 -23.77
N ASN A 56 -5.07 15.54 -25.05
CA ASN A 56 -3.89 16.29 -25.50
C ASN A 56 -3.94 17.80 -25.20
N LYS A 57 -5.12 18.44 -25.32
CA LYS A 57 -5.29 19.86 -24.96
C LYS A 57 -5.18 20.09 -23.45
N PHE A 58 -5.57 19.09 -22.67
CA PHE A 58 -5.63 19.16 -21.22
C PHE A 58 -4.25 18.95 -20.57
N ILE A 59 -3.42 18.05 -21.10
CA ILE A 59 -2.05 17.77 -20.62
C ILE A 59 -1.21 19.06 -20.50
N LYS A 60 -1.33 19.97 -21.47
CA LYS A 60 -0.54 21.22 -21.49
C LYS A 60 -0.90 22.18 -20.34
N PHE A 61 -2.14 22.16 -19.86
CA PHE A 61 -2.60 23.07 -18.80
C PHE A 61 -2.12 22.63 -17.41
N ILE A 62 -1.98 21.32 -17.17
CA ILE A 62 -1.69 20.79 -15.83
C ILE A 62 -0.20 20.72 -15.53
N ASN A 63 0.65 20.59 -16.56
CA ASN A 63 2.10 20.47 -16.37
C ASN A 63 2.75 21.68 -15.66
N ASP A 64 2.06 22.84 -15.60
CA ASP A 64 2.55 24.04 -14.92
C ASP A 64 2.07 24.15 -13.45
N ILE A 65 1.23 23.22 -12.98
CA ILE A 65 0.69 23.22 -11.60
C ILE A 65 1.57 22.31 -10.73
N PRO A 66 2.14 22.80 -9.61
CA PRO A 66 2.86 21.96 -8.66
C PRO A 66 2.01 20.77 -8.24
N HIS A 67 2.58 19.57 -8.32
CA HIS A 67 1.86 18.36 -7.92
C HIS A 67 1.47 18.43 -6.44
N ASP A 68 0.18 18.31 -6.15
CA ASP A 68 -0.32 18.16 -4.78
C ASP A 68 -1.33 17.00 -4.69
N HIS A 69 -1.53 16.49 -3.48
CA HIS A 69 -2.48 15.39 -3.24
C HIS A 69 -3.90 15.88 -2.96
N SER A 70 -4.20 17.17 -3.16
CA SER A 70 -5.51 17.75 -2.90
C SER A 70 -6.57 17.14 -3.81
N LEU A 71 -7.80 17.18 -3.32
CA LEU A 71 -8.97 16.75 -4.05
C LEU A 71 -9.17 17.60 -5.33
N GLU A 72 -8.87 18.89 -5.23
CA GLU A 72 -8.92 19.85 -6.33
C GLU A 72 -7.92 19.50 -7.44
N TYR A 73 -6.65 19.23 -7.10
CA TYR A 73 -5.64 18.83 -8.08
C TYR A 73 -6.00 17.52 -8.78
N ASN A 74 -6.45 16.51 -8.03
CA ASN A 74 -6.86 15.23 -8.61
C ASN A 74 -8.05 15.42 -9.57
N LEU A 75 -9.04 16.24 -9.23
CA LEU A 75 -10.14 16.58 -10.15
C LEU A 75 -9.65 17.33 -11.38
N LYS A 76 -8.75 18.31 -11.21
CA LYS A 76 -8.13 19.03 -12.34
C LYS A 76 -7.37 18.10 -13.27
N CYS A 77 -6.94 16.92 -12.83
CA CYS A 77 -6.34 15.89 -13.68
C CYS A 77 -7.35 15.07 -14.50
N ILE A 78 -8.65 15.23 -14.26
CA ILE A 78 -9.71 14.49 -14.95
C ILE A 78 -10.35 15.43 -15.99
N PRO A 79 -10.22 15.15 -17.30
CA PRO A 79 -10.76 16.00 -18.34
C PRO A 79 -12.29 16.09 -18.24
N ASN A 80 -12.81 17.31 -18.17
CA ASN A 80 -14.24 17.60 -18.13
C ASN A 80 -14.71 18.52 -19.28
N GLY A 81 -13.87 18.68 -20.30
CA GLY A 81 -14.12 19.57 -21.43
C GLY A 81 -15.03 18.98 -22.51
N GLY A 82 -16.03 19.74 -22.97
CA GLY A 82 -16.75 19.51 -24.22
C GLY A 82 -17.85 18.44 -24.19
N LYS A 83 -18.41 18.11 -25.37
CA LYS A 83 -19.53 17.15 -25.55
C LYS A 83 -19.16 15.68 -25.31
N GLY A 84 -17.90 15.38 -24.97
CA GLY A 84 -17.36 14.02 -24.93
C GLY A 84 -17.45 13.32 -23.58
N GLN A 85 -17.47 14.07 -22.46
CA GLN A 85 -17.47 13.41 -21.15
C GLN A 85 -18.86 12.82 -20.85
N HIS A 86 -18.90 11.51 -20.63
CA HIS A 86 -20.13 10.79 -20.32
C HIS A 86 -20.75 11.28 -19.01
N TYR A 87 -22.09 11.48 -18.98
CA TYR A 87 -22.82 11.96 -17.80
C TYR A 87 -22.53 11.15 -16.53
N TYR A 88 -22.40 9.83 -16.63
CA TYR A 88 -22.01 8.97 -15.50
C TYR A 88 -20.66 9.31 -14.86
N VAL A 89 -19.67 9.76 -15.64
CA VAL A 89 -18.36 10.17 -15.10
C VAL A 89 -18.53 11.44 -14.28
N TRP A 90 -19.22 12.42 -14.86
CA TRP A 90 -19.56 13.67 -14.19
C TRP A 90 -20.32 13.43 -12.87
N LEU A 91 -21.33 12.55 -12.91
CA LEU A 91 -22.13 12.18 -11.74
C LEU A 91 -21.30 11.45 -10.67
N ALA A 92 -20.45 10.50 -11.09
CA ALA A 92 -19.58 9.76 -10.17
C ALA A 92 -18.56 10.68 -9.48
N MET A 93 -18.02 11.68 -10.19
CA MET A 93 -17.14 12.70 -9.60
C MET A 93 -17.91 13.57 -8.60
N GLY A 94 -19.12 14.01 -8.94
CA GLY A 94 -19.97 14.76 -8.01
C GLY A 94 -20.28 13.98 -6.73
N MET A 95 -20.65 12.69 -6.85
CA MET A 95 -20.88 11.82 -5.70
C MET A 95 -19.63 11.62 -4.84
N ALA A 96 -18.48 11.39 -5.48
CA ALA A 96 -17.21 11.25 -4.78
C ALA A 96 -16.85 12.52 -4.01
N MET A 97 -17.00 13.69 -4.65
CA MET A 97 -16.74 14.99 -4.04
C MET A 97 -17.63 15.27 -2.84
N HIS A 98 -18.94 15.12 -3.01
CA HIS A 98 -19.93 15.31 -1.94
C HIS A 98 -19.61 14.42 -0.73
N ARG A 99 -19.22 13.17 -0.98
CA ARG A 99 -18.83 12.26 0.10
C ARG A 99 -17.57 12.69 0.82
N GLU A 100 -16.50 13.00 0.08
CA GLU A 100 -15.22 13.40 0.68
C GLU A 100 -15.36 14.65 1.53
N THR A 101 -16.16 15.62 1.08
CA THR A 101 -16.35 16.86 1.83
C THR A 101 -17.21 16.67 3.06
N ARG A 102 -18.24 15.81 2.98
CA ARG A 102 -19.04 15.44 4.15
C ARG A 102 -18.22 14.77 5.25
N LEU A 103 -17.24 13.93 4.88
CA LEU A 103 -16.31 13.30 5.85
C LEU A 103 -15.42 14.31 6.59
N HIS A 104 -15.33 15.55 6.13
CA HIS A 104 -14.52 16.61 6.72
C HIS A 104 -15.35 17.71 7.42
N GLY A 105 -16.66 17.51 7.57
CA GLY A 105 -17.56 18.39 8.32
C GLY A 105 -18.27 19.47 7.49
N ALA A 106 -19.18 20.23 8.11
CA ALA A 106 -20.09 21.14 7.43
C ALA A 106 -19.39 22.26 6.63
N TYR A 107 -18.31 22.84 7.16
CA TYR A 107 -17.53 23.86 6.46
C TYR A 107 -16.85 23.33 5.19
N ALA A 108 -16.56 22.03 5.12
CA ALA A 108 -15.98 21.43 3.93
C ALA A 108 -17.03 21.21 2.82
N MET A 109 -18.33 21.22 3.14
CA MET A 109 -19.40 20.98 2.16
C MET A 109 -19.47 22.10 1.11
N ASP A 110 -19.37 23.36 1.55
CA ASP A 110 -19.33 24.53 0.64
C ASP A 110 -18.08 24.46 -0.26
N THR A 111 -16.93 24.13 0.31
CA THR A 111 -15.69 23.91 -0.44
C THR A 111 -15.82 22.79 -1.48
N GLY A 112 -16.52 21.71 -1.15
CA GLY A 112 -16.77 20.60 -2.08
C GLY A 112 -17.64 20.99 -3.26
N LEU A 113 -18.70 21.74 -2.99
CA LEU A 113 -19.58 22.29 -4.01
C LEU A 113 -18.83 23.27 -4.92
N GLU A 114 -18.02 24.15 -4.34
CA GLU A 114 -17.19 25.09 -5.09
C GLU A 114 -16.20 24.38 -6.01
N ILE A 115 -15.46 23.40 -5.49
CA ILE A 115 -14.50 22.61 -6.28
C ILE A 115 -15.23 21.84 -7.41
N PHE A 116 -16.35 21.18 -7.10
CA PHE A 116 -17.10 20.43 -8.12
C PHE A 116 -17.73 21.35 -9.16
N THR A 117 -18.22 22.52 -8.75
CA THR A 117 -18.76 23.56 -9.65
C THR A 117 -17.66 24.07 -10.56
N GLU A 118 -16.49 24.42 -10.03
CA GLU A 118 -15.33 24.89 -10.80
C GLU A 118 -14.92 23.85 -11.84
N TRP A 119 -14.73 22.60 -11.41
CA TRP A 119 -14.40 21.50 -12.32
C TRP A 119 -15.49 21.31 -13.38
N SER A 120 -16.76 21.45 -13.00
CA SER A 120 -17.92 21.34 -13.88
C SER A 120 -18.00 22.42 -14.94
N ARG A 121 -17.37 23.59 -14.77
CA ARG A 121 -17.41 24.71 -15.74
C ARG A 121 -16.95 24.36 -17.14
N CYS A 122 -16.08 23.37 -17.27
CA CYS A 122 -15.60 22.90 -18.57
C CYS A 122 -16.63 22.00 -19.30
N SER A 123 -17.66 21.54 -18.60
CA SER A 123 -18.67 20.61 -19.09
C SER A 123 -19.84 21.33 -19.73
N ASP A 124 -20.45 20.72 -20.74
CA ASP A 124 -21.74 21.16 -21.28
C ASP A 124 -22.92 20.96 -20.30
N LYS A 125 -22.64 20.27 -19.18
CA LYS A 125 -23.56 20.02 -18.05
C LYS A 125 -23.47 21.11 -16.98
N ASN A 126 -22.67 22.15 -17.19
CA ASN A 126 -22.50 23.26 -16.25
C ASN A 126 -23.70 24.22 -16.23
N ASP A 127 -24.85 23.69 -15.83
CA ASP A 127 -26.03 24.49 -15.53
C ASP A 127 -26.16 24.56 -14.00
N ALA A 128 -26.21 25.78 -13.45
CA ALA A 128 -26.18 26.00 -12.01
C ALA A 128 -27.35 25.29 -11.30
N ASP A 129 -28.54 25.28 -11.92
CA ASP A 129 -29.71 24.58 -11.41
C ASP A 129 -29.49 23.06 -11.44
N THR A 130 -28.92 22.53 -12.52
CA THR A 130 -28.58 21.10 -12.64
C THR A 130 -27.55 20.66 -11.61
N LEU A 131 -26.51 21.46 -11.37
CA LEU A 131 -25.50 21.22 -10.34
C LEU A 131 -26.13 21.18 -8.95
N LEU A 132 -26.94 22.19 -8.61
CA LEU A 132 -27.59 22.30 -7.32
C LEU A 132 -28.59 21.15 -7.08
N LEU A 133 -29.41 20.82 -8.09
CA LEU A 133 -30.34 19.68 -8.04
C LEU A 133 -29.61 18.36 -7.86
N THR A 134 -28.50 18.18 -8.58
CA THR A 134 -27.67 16.97 -8.48
C THR A 134 -27.08 16.84 -7.08
N MET A 135 -26.49 17.91 -6.53
CA MET A 135 -25.91 17.89 -5.18
C MET A 135 -26.98 17.65 -4.10
N ASN A 136 -28.15 18.27 -4.22
CA ASN A 136 -29.29 18.00 -3.34
C ASN A 136 -29.77 16.55 -3.45
N SER A 137 -29.65 15.92 -4.62
CA SER A 137 -29.99 14.51 -4.80
C SER A 137 -29.00 13.57 -4.10
N PHE A 138 -27.72 13.94 -4.05
CA PHE A 138 -26.70 13.20 -3.29
C PHE A 138 -26.96 13.25 -1.79
N GLU A 139 -27.41 14.40 -1.28
CA GLU A 139 -27.81 14.55 0.12
C GLU A 139 -28.93 13.58 0.50
N LYS A 140 -29.94 13.43 -0.37
CA LYS A 140 -31.08 12.54 -0.16
C LYS A 140 -30.75 11.06 -0.35
N SER A 141 -29.75 10.77 -1.18
CA SER A 141 -29.39 9.41 -1.59
C SER A 141 -28.04 8.97 -1.01
N PHE A 142 -27.56 9.65 0.02
CA PHE A 142 -26.26 9.39 0.62
C PHE A 142 -26.20 7.94 1.11
N ARG A 143 -25.19 7.21 0.64
CA ARG A 143 -24.86 5.88 1.14
C ARG A 143 -23.46 5.93 1.72
N GLU A 144 -23.27 5.27 2.86
CA GLU A 144 -21.94 5.07 3.46
C GLU A 144 -20.98 4.29 2.55
N VAL A 145 -21.50 3.62 1.52
CA VAL A 145 -20.73 2.87 0.52
C VAL A 145 -21.02 3.45 -0.86
N GLY A 146 -19.98 3.75 -1.64
CA GLY A 146 -20.10 4.42 -2.94
C GLY A 146 -18.81 5.07 -3.41
N TYR A 147 -18.90 5.97 -4.39
CA TYR A 147 -17.76 6.73 -4.90
C TYR A 147 -17.14 7.61 -3.79
N ASN A 148 -15.82 7.74 -3.83
CA ASN A 148 -15.00 8.44 -2.82
C ASN A 148 -13.69 8.92 -3.46
N ARG A 149 -12.73 9.40 -2.66
CA ARG A 149 -11.40 9.78 -3.15
C ARG A 149 -10.68 8.65 -3.86
N SER A 150 -10.88 7.40 -3.44
CA SER A 150 -10.37 6.22 -4.15
C SER A 150 -11.03 5.98 -5.52
N THR A 151 -12.06 6.73 -5.88
CA THR A 151 -12.59 6.80 -7.25
C THR A 151 -11.89 7.89 -8.06
N ILE A 152 -11.69 9.06 -7.46
CA ILE A 152 -11.09 10.24 -8.12
C ILE A 152 -9.61 9.97 -8.42
N CYS A 153 -8.83 9.51 -7.44
CA CYS A 153 -7.38 9.34 -7.60
C CYS A 153 -6.99 8.34 -8.71
N PRO A 154 -7.58 7.13 -8.82
CA PRO A 154 -7.27 6.24 -9.94
C PRO A 154 -7.68 6.81 -11.30
N LEU A 155 -8.79 7.55 -11.37
CA LEU A 155 -9.23 8.17 -12.61
C LEU A 155 -8.30 9.30 -13.04
N ALA A 156 -7.90 10.16 -12.09
CA ALA A 156 -6.89 11.19 -12.30
C ALA A 156 -5.57 10.58 -12.81
N LYS A 157 -5.10 9.51 -12.16
CA LYS A 157 -3.91 8.74 -12.57
C LYS A 157 -4.05 8.12 -13.95
N LYS A 158 -5.24 7.62 -14.30
CA LYS A 158 -5.50 7.07 -15.64
C LYS A 158 -5.48 8.16 -16.72
N CYS A 159 -6.00 9.35 -16.42
CA CYS A 159 -6.07 10.46 -17.36
C CYS A 159 -4.72 11.17 -17.56
N GLN A 160 -3.87 11.21 -16.53
CA GLN A 160 -2.60 11.94 -16.56
C GLN A 160 -1.48 11.11 -15.92
N PRO A 161 -1.15 9.91 -16.44
CA PRO A 161 -0.25 8.98 -15.77
C PRO A 161 1.10 9.60 -15.42
N HIS A 162 1.66 10.44 -16.29
CA HIS A 162 2.95 11.12 -16.09
C HIS A 162 2.96 12.08 -14.90
N LEU A 163 1.82 12.64 -14.47
CA LEU A 163 1.73 13.49 -13.28
C LEU A 163 1.75 12.67 -11.98
N PHE A 164 1.31 11.41 -12.05
CA PHE A 164 1.25 10.49 -10.92
C PHE A 164 2.33 9.40 -11.00
N GLU A 165 3.18 9.46 -12.02
CA GLU A 165 4.46 8.76 -12.06
C GLU A 165 5.33 9.41 -11.00
N ILE A 166 5.26 8.82 -9.81
CA ILE A 166 6.17 9.15 -8.72
C ILE A 166 7.57 9.01 -9.28
N ASN A 167 8.28 10.14 -9.39
CA ASN A 167 9.68 10.11 -9.73
C ASN A 167 10.43 9.45 -8.57
N LEU A 168 10.50 8.12 -8.57
CA LEU A 168 11.15 7.34 -7.51
C LEU A 168 12.60 7.81 -7.30
N SER A 169 13.23 8.39 -8.33
CA SER A 169 14.58 8.94 -8.22
C SER A 169 14.66 10.17 -7.30
N GLU A 170 13.59 10.96 -7.14
CA GLU A 170 13.53 12.07 -6.19
C GLU A 170 13.41 11.58 -4.75
N PHE A 171 12.66 10.50 -4.53
CA PHE A 171 12.53 9.88 -3.20
C PHE A 171 13.80 9.15 -2.75
N ASP A 172 14.63 8.76 -3.72
CA ASP A 172 15.91 8.07 -3.53
C ASP A 172 17.12 9.02 -3.58
N ASP A 173 16.92 10.34 -3.71
CA ASP A 173 18.03 11.29 -3.74
C ASP A 173 18.56 11.63 -2.33
N PHE A 174 19.58 10.89 -1.90
CA PHE A 174 20.35 11.18 -0.69
C PHE A 174 21.52 12.16 -0.90
N SER A 175 21.59 12.89 -2.02
CA SER A 175 22.71 13.79 -2.34
C SER A 175 22.99 14.83 -1.26
N GLU A 176 21.96 15.41 -0.65
CA GLU A 176 22.10 16.37 0.45
C GLU A 176 22.77 15.75 1.68
N TYR A 177 22.39 14.53 2.05
CA TYR A 177 22.99 13.81 3.17
C TYR A 177 24.42 13.37 2.87
N ARG A 178 24.70 12.98 1.61
CA ARG A 178 26.07 12.65 1.15
C ARG A 178 26.99 13.86 1.25
N LYS A 179 26.53 15.05 0.85
CA LYS A 179 27.30 16.31 1.00
C LYS A 179 27.67 16.64 2.45
N ARG A 180 26.91 16.11 3.42
CA ARG A 180 27.15 16.27 4.86
C ARG A 180 27.88 15.09 5.50
N ASN A 181 28.39 14.14 4.70
CA ASN A 181 29.04 12.90 5.18
C ASN A 181 28.16 12.06 6.12
N LEU A 182 26.83 12.13 5.98
CA LEU A 182 25.89 11.35 6.80
C LEU A 182 25.56 9.99 6.18
N VAL A 183 26.01 9.71 4.95
CA VAL A 183 25.69 8.49 4.21
C VAL A 183 26.90 7.56 4.14
N THR A 184 26.74 6.34 4.65
CA THR A 184 27.69 5.25 4.50
C THR A 184 27.15 4.24 3.49
N ASN A 185 27.70 4.23 2.28
CA ASN A 185 27.38 3.18 1.30
C ASN A 185 28.26 1.95 1.56
N TYR A 186 27.70 0.77 1.36
CA TYR A 186 28.44 -0.48 1.37
C TYR A 186 27.81 -1.47 0.40
N ARG A 187 28.56 -2.51 0.02
CA ARG A 187 28.12 -3.48 -0.98
C ARG A 187 28.41 -4.90 -0.52
N GLU A 188 27.68 -5.32 0.51
CA GLU A 188 27.84 -6.63 1.14
C GLU A 188 26.51 -7.38 1.14
N ARG A 189 26.58 -8.71 1.01
CA ARG A 189 25.38 -9.56 1.08
C ARG A 189 24.68 -9.44 2.43
N PHE A 190 25.48 -9.32 3.50
CA PHE A 190 24.98 -9.23 4.86
C PHE A 190 25.21 -7.83 5.41
N VAL A 191 24.33 -7.41 6.31
CA VAL A 191 24.45 -6.14 7.02
C VAL A 191 25.73 -6.18 7.89
N PRO A 192 26.59 -5.15 7.87
CA PRO A 192 27.70 -5.03 8.80
C PRO A 192 27.20 -4.62 10.19
N GLU A 193 28.01 -4.80 11.22
CA GLU A 193 27.65 -4.42 12.59
C GLU A 193 27.24 -2.95 12.72
N TYR A 194 26.25 -2.68 13.57
CA TYR A 194 25.80 -1.32 13.89
C TYR A 194 26.78 -0.61 14.83
N TYR A 195 27.06 0.68 14.59
CA TYR A 195 27.95 1.50 15.41
C TYR A 195 27.17 2.35 16.43
N ASN A 196 27.89 3.08 17.29
CA ASN A 196 27.25 3.97 18.27
C ASN A 196 26.94 5.34 17.66
N HIS A 197 25.81 5.43 16.95
CA HIS A 197 25.20 6.70 16.51
C HIS A 197 23.83 6.83 17.13
N ARG A 198 23.40 8.04 17.47
CA ARG A 198 22.07 8.25 18.07
C ARG A 198 20.95 7.80 17.11
N PHE A 199 21.07 8.10 15.81
CA PHE A 199 20.13 7.71 14.77
C PHE A 199 20.85 6.91 13.70
N ILE A 200 20.38 5.69 13.45
CA ILE A 200 20.84 4.85 12.35
C ILE A 200 19.67 4.58 11.44
N PHE A 201 19.77 4.97 10.18
CA PHE A 201 18.82 4.60 9.15
C PHE A 201 19.47 3.58 8.23
N GLU A 202 18.87 2.41 8.07
CA GLU A 202 19.44 1.29 7.33
C GLU A 202 18.54 0.96 6.13
N ARG A 203 18.99 1.34 4.93
CA ARG A 203 18.41 0.88 3.66
C ARG A 203 19.10 -0.40 3.24
N ASN A 204 18.44 -1.53 3.42
CA ASN A 204 19.03 -2.80 3.03
C ASN A 204 17.96 -3.81 2.59
N PRO A 205 18.17 -4.57 1.48
CA PRO A 205 17.28 -5.63 1.05
C PRO A 205 16.83 -6.58 2.18
N MET A 206 15.69 -7.22 1.97
CA MET A 206 15.23 -8.26 2.91
C MET A 206 16.18 -9.46 2.89
N GLY A 207 16.22 -10.23 3.98
CA GLY A 207 17.00 -11.45 4.05
C GLY A 207 18.54 -11.27 4.12
N THR A 208 19.04 -10.07 4.34
CA THR A 208 20.47 -9.76 4.48
C THR A 208 20.97 -9.78 5.94
N GLY A 209 20.15 -10.30 6.86
CA GLY A 209 20.54 -10.45 8.26
C GLY A 209 20.40 -9.20 9.12
N LYS A 210 19.56 -8.21 8.74
CA LYS A 210 19.21 -7.05 9.58
C LYS A 210 18.86 -7.45 11.02
N THR A 211 17.90 -8.36 11.18
CA THR A 211 17.44 -8.87 12.49
C THR A 211 18.55 -9.58 13.26
N PHE A 212 19.42 -10.31 12.56
CA PHE A 212 20.57 -10.98 13.16
C PHE A 212 21.57 -9.98 13.72
N GLN A 213 21.96 -8.98 12.93
CA GLN A 213 22.88 -7.95 13.39
C GLN A 213 22.31 -7.07 14.48
N LEU A 214 21.00 -6.80 14.43
CA LEU A 214 20.32 -6.09 15.49
C LEU A 214 20.40 -6.86 16.81
N SER A 215 20.20 -8.17 16.77
CA SER A 215 20.33 -9.04 17.96
C SER A 215 21.75 -9.02 18.53
N ASN A 216 22.78 -9.07 17.67
CA ASN A 216 24.18 -8.94 18.10
C ASN A 216 24.46 -7.57 18.71
N HIS A 217 23.91 -6.51 18.11
CA HIS A 217 24.06 -5.16 18.60
C HIS A 217 23.42 -4.97 19.98
N ILE A 218 22.23 -5.54 20.20
CA ILE A 218 21.56 -5.54 21.51
C ILE A 218 22.42 -6.25 22.56
N LYS A 219 22.92 -7.45 22.23
CA LYS A 219 23.78 -8.25 23.14
C LYS A 219 25.07 -7.52 23.51
N ARG A 220 25.71 -6.87 22.53
CA ARG A 220 27.01 -6.21 22.73
C ARG A 220 26.92 -4.97 23.60
N ASN A 221 25.84 -4.18 23.45
CA ASN A 221 25.68 -2.91 24.16
C ASN A 221 24.89 -3.04 25.47
N SER A 222 24.30 -4.22 25.75
CA SER A 222 23.58 -4.50 26.99
C SER A 222 22.50 -3.46 27.32
N PHE A 223 21.68 -3.07 26.34
CA PHE A 223 20.57 -2.15 26.56
C PHE A 223 19.58 -2.72 27.59
N ASN A 224 19.20 -1.92 28.58
CA ASN A 224 18.29 -2.33 29.66
C ASN A 224 16.83 -2.15 29.24
N ARG A 225 16.52 -1.10 28.48
CA ARG A 225 15.17 -0.78 28.01
C ARG A 225 15.12 -0.66 26.50
N ILE A 226 14.37 -1.54 25.84
CA ILE A 226 14.21 -1.56 24.38
C ILE A 226 12.73 -1.43 24.01
N CYS A 227 12.43 -0.49 23.11
CA CYS A 227 11.14 -0.39 22.44
C CYS A 227 11.31 -0.74 20.97
N ARG A 228 10.48 -1.63 20.43
CA ARG A 228 10.44 -1.92 19.00
C ARG A 228 9.04 -1.70 18.43
N LEU A 229 9.02 -1.02 17.30
CA LEU A 229 7.81 -0.70 16.55
C LEU A 229 7.51 -1.75 15.47
N SER A 230 6.28 -2.23 15.56
CA SER A 230 5.48 -3.12 14.73
C SER A 230 4.60 -2.46 13.65
N PRO A 231 4.68 -2.68 12.32
CA PRO A 231 3.58 -2.26 11.45
C PRO A 231 2.39 -3.24 11.58
N ARG A 232 2.62 -4.47 12.07
CA ARG A 232 1.60 -5.52 12.23
C ARG A 232 1.82 -6.33 13.51
N VAL A 233 0.74 -6.79 14.13
CA VAL A 233 0.78 -7.66 15.32
C VAL A 233 1.52 -8.96 15.07
N SER A 234 1.34 -9.59 13.91
CA SER A 234 2.01 -10.85 13.56
C SER A 234 3.54 -10.69 13.55
N PHE A 235 4.06 -9.55 13.06
CA PHE A 235 5.51 -9.29 13.08
C PHE A 235 6.01 -9.02 14.48
N ALA A 236 5.22 -8.31 15.29
CA ALA A 236 5.54 -8.11 16.70
C ALA A 236 5.68 -9.47 17.41
N LYS A 237 4.73 -10.40 17.18
CA LYS A 237 4.78 -11.76 17.75
C LYS A 237 6.02 -12.55 17.31
N ASN A 238 6.30 -12.59 16.01
CA ASN A 238 7.45 -13.31 15.46
C ASN A 238 8.76 -12.76 16.03
N PHE A 239 8.91 -11.44 16.08
CA PHE A 239 10.12 -10.84 16.61
C PHE A 239 10.28 -11.05 18.11
N THR A 240 9.21 -11.01 18.89
CA THR A 240 9.33 -11.34 20.31
C THR A 240 9.77 -12.79 20.51
N ALA A 241 9.26 -13.74 19.72
CA ALA A 241 9.73 -15.11 19.76
C ALA A 241 11.24 -15.18 19.44
N ASP A 242 11.71 -14.47 18.42
CA ASP A 242 13.13 -14.37 18.08
C ASP A 242 13.97 -13.75 19.20
N LEU A 243 13.53 -12.64 19.78
CA LEU A 243 14.20 -12.00 20.92
C LEU A 243 14.29 -12.95 22.10
N ASN A 244 13.19 -13.64 22.45
CA ASN A 244 13.16 -14.55 23.58
C ASN A 244 14.13 -15.70 23.41
N ARG A 245 14.22 -16.25 22.20
CA ARG A 245 15.22 -17.28 21.86
C ARG A 245 16.65 -16.76 21.97
N ASN A 246 16.89 -15.51 21.58
CA ASN A 246 18.25 -14.96 21.48
C ASN A 246 18.77 -14.25 22.72
N LEU A 247 17.89 -13.69 23.57
CA LEU A 247 18.23 -12.84 24.72
C LEU A 247 17.85 -13.48 26.07
N ALA A 248 17.80 -14.81 26.13
CA ALA A 248 17.49 -15.57 27.36
C ALA A 248 16.10 -15.28 27.97
N GLY A 249 15.09 -14.97 27.14
CA GLY A 249 13.67 -15.03 27.54
C GLY A 249 13.06 -13.79 28.19
N THR A 250 13.57 -12.57 27.94
CA THR A 250 13.09 -11.34 28.58
C THR A 250 12.14 -10.47 27.73
N GLY A 251 11.89 -10.83 26.47
CA GLY A 251 11.01 -10.11 25.55
C GLY A 251 9.53 -10.45 25.74
N ILE A 252 8.67 -9.44 25.77
CA ILE A 252 7.21 -9.63 25.87
C ILE A 252 6.52 -8.90 24.72
N VAL A 253 5.62 -9.59 24.03
CA VAL A 253 4.74 -8.98 23.02
C VAL A 253 3.74 -8.12 23.78
N PHE A 254 3.62 -6.85 23.44
CA PHE A 254 2.60 -6.01 24.04
C PHE A 254 1.21 -6.50 23.61
N SER A 255 0.57 -7.28 24.47
CA SER A 255 -0.79 -7.81 24.29
C SER A 255 -1.72 -7.47 25.44
N ASN A 256 -1.20 -6.98 26.58
CA ASN A 256 -1.98 -6.65 27.78
C ASN A 256 -1.48 -5.40 28.52
N TYR A 257 -2.41 -4.74 29.24
CA TYR A 257 -2.33 -3.37 29.77
C TYR A 257 -1.39 -3.14 30.98
N SER A 258 -0.74 -4.16 31.53
CA SER A 258 -0.07 -4.09 32.84
C SER A 258 1.45 -3.94 32.80
N LEU A 259 2.03 -3.27 31.79
CA LEU A 259 3.43 -3.51 31.36
C LEU A 259 4.38 -2.30 31.32
N LEU A 260 4.13 -1.23 32.07
CA LEU A 260 5.00 -0.03 32.10
C LEU A 260 6.43 -0.29 32.65
N VAL A 261 6.65 -1.42 33.32
CA VAL A 261 7.93 -1.78 33.97
C VAL A 261 8.77 -2.74 33.12
N LEU A 262 8.36 -3.05 31.88
CA LEU A 262 9.10 -4.01 31.07
C LEU A 262 10.38 -3.43 30.48
N ALA A 263 11.45 -4.24 30.56
CA ALA A 263 12.73 -4.01 29.91
C ALA A 263 12.65 -4.10 28.37
N TYR A 264 11.72 -4.90 27.82
CA TYR A 264 11.62 -5.11 26.38
C TYR A 264 10.17 -5.05 25.94
N VAL A 265 9.85 -4.06 25.10
CA VAL A 265 8.51 -3.83 24.57
C VAL A 265 8.53 -3.95 23.05
N VAL A 266 7.69 -4.83 22.50
CA VAL A 266 7.40 -4.88 21.07
C VAL A 266 5.94 -4.49 20.87
N ILE A 267 5.68 -3.38 20.18
CA ILE A 267 4.37 -2.74 20.11
C ILE A 267 4.03 -2.31 18.68
N GLN A 268 2.76 -2.44 18.32
CA GLN A 268 2.26 -1.92 17.05
C GLN A 268 2.12 -0.39 17.11
N MET A 269 2.39 0.32 16.00
CA MET A 269 2.26 1.78 15.91
C MET A 269 0.92 2.30 16.43
N GLU A 270 -0.18 1.68 16.01
CA GLU A 270 -1.55 2.04 16.40
C GLU A 270 -1.82 1.86 17.90
N SER A 271 -0.95 1.14 18.61
CA SER A 271 -1.04 0.94 20.07
C SER A 271 -0.08 1.83 20.86
N LEU A 272 0.71 2.69 20.21
CA LEU A 272 1.71 3.53 20.89
C LEU A 272 1.14 4.38 22.02
N PHE A 273 -0.06 4.95 21.83
CA PHE A 273 -0.74 5.75 22.85
C PHE A 273 -0.89 5.03 24.21
N LYS A 274 -0.81 3.69 24.22
CA LYS A 274 -0.88 2.88 25.44
C LYS A 274 0.35 3.00 26.33
N LEU A 275 1.50 3.43 25.79
CA LEU A 275 2.72 3.64 26.57
C LEU A 275 2.67 4.90 27.43
N ASP A 276 1.82 5.86 27.08
CA ASP A 276 1.74 7.17 27.76
C ASP A 276 0.35 7.44 28.38
N LEU A 277 -0.44 6.40 28.62
CA LEU A 277 -1.74 6.51 29.33
C LEU A 277 -1.57 7.07 30.76
N HIS A 278 -0.40 6.88 31.35
CA HIS A 278 -0.03 7.42 32.65
C HIS A 278 1.30 8.16 32.50
N PRO A 279 1.31 9.49 32.30
CA PRO A 279 2.53 10.25 31.99
C PRO A 279 3.66 10.07 33.01
N GLU A 280 3.31 9.87 34.28
CA GLU A 280 4.29 9.64 35.37
C GLU A 280 4.97 8.28 35.32
N SER A 281 4.48 7.38 34.48
CA SER A 281 5.02 6.02 34.32
C SER A 281 5.87 5.84 33.07
N PHE A 282 5.94 6.84 32.19
CA PHE A 282 6.79 6.77 31.02
C PHE A 282 8.25 6.75 31.47
N GLN A 283 8.94 5.67 31.12
CA GLN A 283 10.37 5.54 31.33
C GLN A 283 11.07 5.52 29.98
N GLU A 284 12.16 6.28 29.88
CA GLU A 284 12.98 6.39 28.68
C GLU A 284 13.50 5.00 28.26
N TYR A 285 13.75 4.85 26.95
CA TYR A 285 14.30 3.63 26.39
C TYR A 285 15.76 3.86 26.01
N ASP A 286 16.62 2.89 26.26
CA ASP A 286 18.01 2.98 25.80
C ASP A 286 18.09 2.80 24.28
N LEU A 287 17.19 1.97 23.73
CA LEU A 287 17.12 1.67 22.30
C LEU A 287 15.67 1.66 21.79
N LEU A 288 15.41 2.45 20.75
CA LEU A 288 14.22 2.39 19.91
C LEU A 288 14.57 1.72 18.58
N ILE A 289 13.75 0.76 18.16
CA ILE A 289 13.88 0.06 16.88
C ILE A 289 12.60 0.26 16.08
N MET A 290 12.72 0.65 14.83
CA MET A 290 11.59 0.74 13.91
C MET A 290 11.91 -0.09 12.68
N ASP A 291 11.37 -1.31 12.64
CA ASP A 291 11.56 -2.23 11.51
C ASP A 291 10.40 -2.07 10.52
N GLU A 292 10.71 -1.95 9.23
CA GLU A 292 9.80 -1.47 8.18
C GLU A 292 9.32 -0.04 8.42
N GLY A 293 10.27 0.89 8.58
CA GLY A 293 10.01 2.31 8.86
C GLY A 293 8.94 2.95 7.99
N GLU A 294 8.96 2.73 6.68
CA GLU A 294 7.94 3.21 5.73
C GLU A 294 6.56 2.66 6.07
N SER A 295 6.46 1.35 6.32
CA SER A 295 5.19 0.70 6.66
C SER A 295 4.63 1.20 7.99
N ASN A 296 5.50 1.43 8.98
CA ASN A 296 5.10 1.99 10.27
C ASN A 296 4.67 3.45 10.14
N LEU A 297 5.38 4.28 9.37
CA LEU A 297 4.96 5.67 9.18
C LEU A 297 3.66 5.79 8.37
N ASN A 298 3.43 4.88 7.43
CA ASN A 298 2.18 4.83 6.69
C ASN A 298 0.98 4.45 7.57
N SER A 299 1.17 3.83 8.74
CA SER A 299 0.07 3.51 9.65
C SER A 299 -0.60 4.76 10.20
N PHE A 300 0.12 5.88 10.33
CA PHE A 300 -0.45 7.19 10.70
C PHE A 300 -1.52 7.67 9.73
N ASN A 301 -1.49 7.20 8.47
CA ASN A 301 -2.48 7.51 7.45
C ASN A 301 -3.58 6.44 7.34
N SER A 302 -3.58 5.42 8.20
CA SER A 302 -4.60 4.37 8.14
C SER A 302 -5.97 4.93 8.53
N HIS A 303 -7.03 4.44 7.87
CA HIS A 303 -8.40 4.83 8.19
C HIS A 303 -8.76 4.55 9.65
N THR A 304 -8.21 3.47 10.22
CA THR A 304 -8.41 3.10 11.63
C THR A 304 -7.87 4.18 12.57
N MET A 305 -6.75 4.81 12.23
CA MET A 305 -6.22 5.96 12.97
C MET A 305 -7.01 7.24 12.69
N GLN A 306 -7.41 7.47 11.44
CA GLN A 306 -8.21 8.66 11.07
C GLN A 306 -9.67 8.61 11.55
N THR A 307 -10.11 7.52 12.20
CA THR A 307 -11.50 7.40 12.64
C THR A 307 -11.72 8.34 13.84
N PRO A 308 -12.71 9.26 13.78
CA PRO A 308 -12.89 10.36 14.75
C PRO A 308 -13.33 9.93 16.17
N THR A 309 -13.19 8.65 16.52
CA THR A 309 -13.67 8.09 17.80
C THR A 309 -13.03 8.71 19.04
N SER A 310 -11.90 9.42 18.92
CA SER A 310 -11.50 10.47 19.86
C SER A 310 -10.29 11.23 19.33
N SER A 311 -10.39 12.53 19.08
CA SER A 311 -9.25 13.42 18.72
C SER A 311 -8.06 13.31 19.69
N ASN A 312 -8.30 12.84 20.92
CA ASN A 312 -7.26 12.64 21.93
C ASN A 312 -6.32 11.47 21.63
N VAL A 313 -6.78 10.39 20.98
CA VAL A 313 -5.93 9.22 20.72
C VAL A 313 -4.87 9.53 19.67
N ASP A 314 -5.24 10.25 18.61
CA ASP A 314 -4.27 10.64 17.57
C ASP A 314 -3.21 11.58 18.11
N PHE A 315 -3.62 12.55 18.93
CA PHE A 315 -2.69 13.44 19.63
C PHE A 315 -1.75 12.65 20.54
N LEU A 316 -2.28 11.76 21.39
CA LEU A 316 -1.47 10.95 22.30
C LEU A 316 -0.52 10.02 21.55
N LEU A 317 -0.96 9.42 20.44
CA LEU A 317 -0.14 8.53 19.64
C LEU A 317 1.04 9.29 19.01
N LYS A 318 0.76 10.43 18.36
CA LYS A 318 1.78 11.30 17.78
C LYS A 318 2.74 11.80 18.86
N ASP A 319 2.23 12.31 19.97
CA ASP A 319 3.04 12.80 21.09
C ASP A 319 3.91 11.69 21.68
N THR A 320 3.36 10.49 21.87
CA THR A 320 4.13 9.33 22.34
C THR A 320 5.24 8.95 21.35
N PHE A 321 4.97 8.98 20.05
CA PHE A 321 5.97 8.68 19.03
C PHE A 321 7.10 9.72 19.03
N GLU A 322 6.77 11.02 19.05
CA GLU A 322 7.76 12.11 19.17
C GLU A 322 8.55 12.02 20.47
N LYS A 323 7.89 11.71 21.59
CA LYS A 323 8.52 11.47 22.89
C LYS A 323 9.51 10.31 22.85
N LEU A 324 9.14 9.17 22.23
CA LEU A 324 10.05 8.03 22.03
C LEU A 324 11.29 8.45 21.22
N LEU A 325 11.12 9.16 20.11
CA LEU A 325 12.23 9.62 19.28
C LEU A 325 13.17 10.59 20.03
N ARG A 326 12.61 11.48 20.86
CA ARG A 326 13.38 12.48 21.60
C ARG A 326 14.12 11.92 22.81
N THR A 327 13.51 10.96 23.51
CA THR A 327 14.03 10.44 24.79
C THR A 327 14.86 9.18 24.63
N SER A 328 14.73 8.44 23.52
CA SER A 328 15.49 7.20 23.35
C SER A 328 16.98 7.48 23.18
N GLY A 329 17.82 6.71 23.87
CA GLY A 329 19.29 6.83 23.83
C GLY A 329 19.86 6.60 22.43
N GLN A 330 19.35 5.57 21.76
CA GLN A 330 19.63 5.25 20.36
C GLN A 330 18.34 4.89 19.61
N CYS A 331 18.26 5.22 18.33
CA CYS A 331 17.16 4.90 17.43
C CYS A 331 17.71 4.22 16.16
N ILE A 332 17.21 3.02 15.84
CA ILE A 332 17.59 2.26 14.64
C ILE A 332 16.35 2.04 13.76
N PHE A 333 16.38 2.57 12.55
CA PHE A 333 15.33 2.47 11.54
C PHE A 333 15.79 1.51 10.45
N LEU A 334 15.04 0.44 10.24
CA LEU A 334 15.36 -0.63 9.29
C LEU A 334 14.30 -0.65 8.21
N ASP A 335 14.70 -0.55 6.94
CA ASP A 335 13.75 -0.64 5.83
C ASP A 335 14.46 -1.14 4.55
N ALA A 336 13.74 -1.90 3.73
CA ALA A 336 14.24 -2.27 2.39
C ALA A 336 14.16 -1.10 1.40
N PHE A 337 13.18 -0.22 1.59
CA PHE A 337 12.81 0.89 0.72
C PHE A 337 12.85 2.22 1.46
N LEU A 338 13.80 2.37 2.39
CA LEU A 338 14.02 3.62 3.11
C LEU A 338 14.09 4.79 2.12
N SER A 339 13.12 5.71 2.22
CA SER A 339 13.08 6.94 1.41
C SER A 339 13.64 8.14 2.17
N LYS A 340 14.00 9.19 1.43
CA LYS A 340 14.32 10.51 1.99
C LYS A 340 13.19 11.04 2.89
N ARG A 341 11.93 10.86 2.48
CA ARG A 341 10.75 11.33 3.22
C ARG A 341 10.68 10.71 4.62
N THR A 342 10.97 9.43 4.77
CA THR A 342 10.99 8.75 6.08
C THR A 342 12.06 9.36 6.99
N ILE A 343 13.26 9.58 6.46
CA ILE A 343 14.35 10.21 7.23
C ILE A 343 13.93 11.62 7.67
N GLU A 344 13.43 12.45 6.77
CA GLU A 344 12.99 13.81 7.09
C GLU A 344 11.88 13.82 8.15
N THR A 345 10.87 12.97 7.98
CA THR A 345 9.76 12.85 8.93
C THR A 345 10.27 12.54 10.34
N ILE A 346 11.19 11.58 10.47
CA ILE A 346 11.79 11.17 11.75
C ILE A 346 12.68 12.29 12.33
N LEU A 347 13.50 12.93 11.50
CA LEU A 347 14.39 14.00 11.95
C LEU A 347 13.64 15.27 12.38
N THR A 348 12.50 15.56 11.74
CA THR A 348 11.58 16.62 12.16
C THR A 348 10.89 16.25 13.48
N ALA A 349 10.32 15.05 13.58
CA ALA A 349 9.63 14.57 14.80
C ALA A 349 10.54 14.45 16.03
N SER A 350 11.84 14.25 15.83
CA SER A 350 12.85 14.17 16.89
C SER A 350 13.44 15.53 17.30
N ASP A 351 13.01 16.64 16.68
CA ASP A 351 13.60 17.98 16.84
C ASP A 351 15.10 18.07 16.48
N ILE A 352 15.63 17.09 15.75
CA ILE A 352 17.07 17.01 15.40
C ILE A 352 17.42 17.79 14.14
N GLN A 353 16.44 18.11 13.29
CA GLN A 353 16.66 18.89 12.08
C GLN A 353 17.39 20.22 12.34
N ARG A 354 17.27 20.79 13.55
CA ARG A 354 17.99 22.02 13.97
C ARG A 354 19.46 21.79 14.34
N ASN A 355 19.87 20.54 14.62
CA ASN A 355 21.16 20.14 15.16
C ASN A 355 21.95 19.17 14.25
N VAL A 356 21.62 19.10 12.96
CA VAL A 356 22.18 18.12 11.99
C VAL A 356 23.70 18.21 11.84
N ASN A 357 24.34 19.29 12.28
CA ASN A 357 25.79 19.51 12.17
C ASN A 357 26.64 18.75 13.20
N LYS A 358 26.04 17.94 14.10
CA LYS A 358 26.83 17.11 15.03
C LYS A 358 27.16 15.78 14.36
N GLU A 359 28.41 15.63 13.93
CA GLU A 359 28.97 14.53 13.11
C GLU A 359 28.78 13.10 13.66
N ASN A 360 28.22 12.91 14.87
CA ASN A 360 27.99 11.60 15.47
C ASN A 360 26.51 11.29 15.80
N LEU A 361 25.58 12.17 15.40
CA LEU A 361 24.16 11.95 15.70
C LEU A 361 23.46 11.05 14.70
N ILE A 362 23.78 11.15 13.41
CA ILE A 362 23.02 10.51 12.33
C ILE A 362 23.96 9.71 11.45
N ASN A 363 23.58 8.47 11.13
CA ASN A 363 24.21 7.65 10.10
C ASN A 363 23.15 7.00 9.21
N ILE A 364 23.23 7.25 7.91
CA ILE A 364 22.36 6.67 6.89
C ILE A 364 23.18 5.63 6.14
N ARG A 365 22.85 4.36 6.35
CA ARG A 365 23.56 3.21 5.78
C ARG A 365 22.77 2.69 4.59
N ILE A 366 23.40 2.64 3.43
CA ILE A 366 22.77 2.17 2.19
C ILE A 366 23.55 0.97 1.67
N ASN A 367 22.88 -0.18 1.61
CA ASN A 367 23.43 -1.35 0.95
C ASN A 367 23.14 -1.30 -0.55
N GLU A 368 24.19 -1.13 -1.34
CA GLU A 368 24.15 -1.16 -2.80
C GLU A 368 24.26 -2.60 -3.35
N TRP A 369 24.33 -3.60 -2.48
CA TRP A 369 24.20 -4.99 -2.89
C TRP A 369 22.78 -5.25 -3.36
N HIS A 370 22.64 -5.49 -4.65
CA HIS A 370 21.42 -6.01 -5.24
C HIS A 370 21.57 -7.51 -5.41
N PRO A 371 20.64 -8.33 -4.91
CA PRO A 371 20.56 -9.72 -5.33
C PRO A 371 20.46 -9.74 -6.85
N SER A 372 21.36 -10.49 -7.51
CA SER A 372 21.35 -10.65 -8.97
C SER A 372 19.92 -10.90 -9.43
N SER A 373 19.47 -10.17 -10.45
CA SER A 373 18.10 -10.28 -10.94
C SER A 373 17.78 -11.73 -11.26
N CYS A 374 16.95 -12.39 -10.44
CA CYS A 374 16.42 -13.69 -10.78
C CYS A 374 15.52 -13.53 -11.99
N ILE A 375 15.85 -14.28 -13.04
CA ILE A 375 14.96 -14.46 -14.19
C ILE A 375 13.76 -15.24 -13.65
N ALA A 376 12.57 -14.63 -13.68
CA ALA A 376 11.32 -15.34 -13.41
C ALA A 376 11.26 -16.55 -14.35
N TYR A 377 11.39 -17.75 -13.79
CA TYR A 377 11.33 -18.97 -14.60
C TYR A 377 9.91 -19.16 -15.12
N GLU A 378 9.79 -19.31 -16.44
CA GLU A 378 8.56 -19.71 -17.11
C GLU A 378 8.12 -21.12 -16.68
N HIS A 379 6.81 -21.35 -16.77
CA HIS A 379 6.12 -22.59 -16.42
C HIS A 379 6.80 -23.88 -16.93
N GLY A 380 7.56 -24.53 -16.05
CA GLY A 380 7.91 -25.94 -16.15
C GLY A 380 6.77 -26.82 -15.59
N SER A 381 6.60 -28.01 -16.18
CA SER A 381 5.59 -29.02 -15.81
C SER A 381 5.58 -29.33 -14.29
N TYR A 382 4.45 -29.01 -13.63
CA TYR A 382 4.12 -29.21 -12.20
C TYR A 382 4.28 -30.64 -11.63
N LYS A 383 4.65 -31.62 -12.45
CA LYS A 383 4.41 -33.03 -12.16
C LYS A 383 5.40 -33.67 -11.19
N ASN A 384 6.59 -33.09 -10.93
CA ASN A 384 7.65 -33.79 -10.18
C ASN A 384 8.45 -32.94 -9.15
N SER A 385 8.08 -31.69 -8.90
CA SER A 385 8.70 -30.86 -7.84
C SER A 385 8.13 -31.22 -6.47
N ARG A 386 8.99 -31.35 -5.46
CA ARG A 386 8.60 -31.71 -4.10
C ARG A 386 7.92 -30.56 -3.38
N GLN A 387 8.35 -29.32 -3.59
CA GLN A 387 7.71 -28.15 -2.98
C GLN A 387 7.63 -26.94 -3.91
N GLU A 388 6.45 -26.33 -3.99
CA GLU A 388 6.16 -25.16 -4.83
C GLU A 388 5.64 -23.99 -3.99
N LEU A 389 6.05 -22.77 -4.35
CA LEU A 389 5.56 -21.52 -3.80
C LEU A 389 4.65 -20.82 -4.81
N PHE A 390 3.48 -20.38 -4.37
CA PHE A 390 2.55 -19.59 -5.17
C PHE A 390 2.25 -18.28 -4.46
N PHE A 391 2.57 -17.18 -5.10
CA PHE A 391 2.16 -15.88 -4.63
C PHE A 391 0.99 -15.35 -5.45
N TRP A 392 0.02 -14.77 -4.74
CA TRP A 392 -1.19 -14.21 -5.29
C TRP A 392 -1.35 -12.74 -4.91
N GLY A 393 -1.39 -11.86 -5.91
CA GLY A 393 -1.78 -10.47 -5.73
C GLY A 393 -3.25 -10.30 -5.33
N SER A 394 -4.07 -11.35 -5.44
CA SER A 394 -5.49 -11.33 -5.09
C SER A 394 -5.89 -12.55 -4.26
N LYS A 395 -6.48 -12.29 -3.07
CA LYS A 395 -7.07 -13.32 -2.22
C LYS A 395 -8.11 -14.17 -2.96
N LYS A 396 -8.99 -13.51 -3.71
CA LYS A 396 -10.11 -14.17 -4.40
C LYS A 396 -9.57 -15.17 -5.43
N ARG A 397 -8.61 -14.74 -6.25
CA ARG A 397 -7.97 -15.59 -7.26
C ARG A 397 -7.22 -16.76 -6.64
N GLY A 398 -6.46 -16.53 -5.56
CA GLY A 398 -5.79 -17.63 -4.87
C GLY A 398 -6.77 -18.64 -4.26
N LYS A 399 -7.92 -18.20 -3.71
CA LYS A 399 -8.96 -19.13 -3.22
C LYS A 399 -9.60 -19.96 -4.34
N GLU A 400 -9.91 -19.31 -5.47
CA GLU A 400 -10.39 -20.00 -6.68
C GLU A 400 -9.37 -21.05 -7.12
N PHE A 401 -8.09 -20.66 -7.21
CA PHE A 401 -7.03 -21.57 -7.58
C PHE A 401 -6.85 -22.72 -6.59
N VAL A 402 -6.86 -22.51 -5.27
CA VAL A 402 -6.74 -23.62 -4.30
C VAL A 402 -7.86 -24.64 -4.50
N ARG A 403 -9.10 -24.16 -4.66
CA ARG A 403 -10.25 -25.03 -4.90
C ARG A 403 -10.06 -25.84 -6.19
N ASP A 404 -9.72 -25.16 -7.28
CA ASP A 404 -9.57 -25.78 -8.59
C ASP A 404 -8.32 -26.69 -8.61
N PHE A 405 -7.24 -26.30 -7.95
CA PHE A 405 -5.98 -27.04 -7.89
C PHE A 405 -6.14 -28.37 -7.16
N VAL A 406 -6.85 -28.38 -6.03
CA VAL A 406 -7.16 -29.59 -5.27
C VAL A 406 -8.13 -30.50 -6.03
N HIS A 407 -9.16 -29.93 -6.67
CA HIS A 407 -10.20 -30.73 -7.35
C HIS A 407 -9.78 -31.24 -8.73
N GLU A 408 -9.14 -30.40 -9.54
CA GLU A 408 -8.88 -30.64 -10.97
C GLU A 408 -7.60 -31.44 -11.19
N PHE A 409 -6.51 -31.13 -10.47
CA PHE A 409 -5.25 -31.85 -10.65
C PHE A 409 -5.17 -33.15 -9.85
N LYS A 410 -6.19 -33.46 -9.02
CA LYS A 410 -6.23 -34.65 -8.13
C LYS A 410 -4.90 -34.90 -7.43
N THR A 411 -4.26 -33.81 -7.02
CA THR A 411 -2.93 -33.86 -6.46
C THR A 411 -3.01 -34.36 -5.02
N SER A 412 -2.10 -35.25 -4.63
CA SER A 412 -1.91 -35.62 -3.23
C SER A 412 -1.10 -34.58 -2.46
N LYS A 413 -0.71 -33.46 -3.09
CA LYS A 413 0.06 -32.38 -2.46
C LYS A 413 -0.75 -31.72 -1.36
N ARG A 414 -0.15 -31.60 -0.19
CA ARG A 414 -0.67 -30.86 0.96
C ARG A 414 -0.46 -29.37 0.70
N CYS A 415 -1.57 -28.67 0.49
CA CYS A 415 -1.56 -27.24 0.15
C CYS A 415 -1.87 -26.39 1.39
N LYS A 416 -1.15 -25.29 1.55
CA LYS A 416 -1.44 -24.30 2.59
C LYS A 416 -1.55 -22.92 1.97
N TYR A 417 -2.60 -22.18 2.31
CA TYR A 417 -2.85 -20.86 1.73
C TYR A 417 -3.00 -19.77 2.78
N TYR A 418 -2.02 -18.86 2.83
CA TYR A 418 -2.00 -17.73 3.76
C TYR A 418 -2.50 -16.45 3.09
N HIS A 419 -3.58 -15.88 3.63
CA HIS A 419 -4.11 -14.60 3.17
C HIS A 419 -4.70 -13.79 4.32
N ALA A 420 -4.93 -12.49 4.12
CA ALA A 420 -5.39 -11.55 5.14
C ALA A 420 -6.50 -12.14 6.05
N ASP A 421 -7.54 -12.71 5.45
CA ASP A 421 -8.70 -13.26 6.19
C ASP A 421 -8.53 -14.73 6.64
N GLY A 422 -7.31 -15.23 6.72
CA GLY A 422 -7.04 -16.56 7.28
C GLY A 422 -7.36 -16.58 8.77
N ASP A 423 -7.73 -17.73 9.31
CA ASP A 423 -7.98 -17.90 10.74
C ASP A 423 -6.70 -17.71 11.60
N ASP A 424 -6.88 -17.53 12.91
CA ASP A 424 -5.79 -17.40 13.87
C ASP A 424 -4.90 -18.66 13.93
N ALA A 425 -5.46 -19.82 13.56
CA ALA A 425 -4.70 -21.07 13.48
C ALA A 425 -3.58 -20.95 12.43
N ASN A 426 -3.89 -20.41 11.25
CA ASN A 426 -2.87 -20.10 10.25
C ASN A 426 -1.83 -19.09 10.76
N ASP A 427 -2.23 -18.11 11.58
CA ASP A 427 -1.27 -17.12 12.11
C ASP A 427 -0.29 -17.72 13.11
N ASN A 428 -0.72 -18.70 13.90
CA ASN A 428 0.17 -19.41 14.81
C ASN A 428 1.23 -20.22 14.05
N ASP A 429 0.89 -20.72 12.85
CA ASP A 429 1.85 -21.43 12.00
C ASP A 429 2.95 -20.51 11.46
N LEU A 430 2.74 -19.18 11.46
CA LEU A 430 3.73 -18.21 11.02
C LEU A 430 4.83 -17.92 12.05
N VAL A 431 4.71 -18.48 13.26
CA VAL A 431 5.72 -18.34 14.32
C VAL A 431 6.87 -19.33 14.13
N GLU A 432 6.59 -20.55 13.66
CA GLU A 432 7.56 -21.64 13.44
C GLU A 432 7.49 -22.18 12.01
N VAL A 433 7.57 -21.27 11.03
CA VAL A 433 7.41 -21.60 9.61
C VAL A 433 8.35 -22.68 9.11
N ASP A 434 9.59 -22.72 9.61
CA ASP A 434 10.59 -23.67 9.14
C ASP A 434 10.16 -25.12 9.42
N ASN A 435 9.61 -25.40 10.61
CA ASN A 435 9.11 -26.72 10.98
C ASN A 435 7.76 -27.01 10.29
N LYS A 436 6.83 -26.06 10.37
CA LYS A 436 5.46 -26.25 9.85
C LYS A 436 5.42 -26.45 8.34
N TRP A 437 6.27 -25.74 7.60
CA TRP A 437 6.29 -25.85 6.15
C TRP A 437 7.05 -27.08 5.67
N THR A 438 8.08 -27.54 6.40
CA THR A 438 8.86 -28.73 6.05
C THR A 438 8.12 -30.03 6.28
N GLU A 439 7.35 -30.11 7.35
CA GLU A 439 6.66 -31.34 7.73
C GLU A 439 5.38 -31.53 6.91
N ASP A 440 4.60 -30.46 6.70
CA ASP A 440 3.18 -30.57 6.33
C ASP A 440 2.77 -29.87 5.02
N VAL A 441 3.69 -29.23 4.30
CA VAL A 441 3.34 -28.39 3.15
C VAL A 441 4.17 -28.73 1.92
N ASP A 442 3.50 -29.26 0.89
CA ASP A 442 4.08 -29.53 -0.43
C ASP A 442 3.82 -28.36 -1.40
N CYS A 443 2.81 -27.54 -1.11
CA CYS A 443 2.46 -26.37 -1.91
C CYS A 443 2.07 -25.21 -1.00
N LEU A 444 2.96 -24.23 -0.90
CA LEU A 444 2.74 -23.04 -0.08
C LEU A 444 2.23 -21.90 -0.95
N MET A 445 0.98 -21.49 -0.73
CA MET A 445 0.37 -20.36 -1.39
C MET A 445 0.25 -19.20 -0.42
N TYR A 446 0.40 -17.96 -0.89
CA TYR A 446 0.21 -16.79 -0.03
C TYR A 446 -0.13 -15.51 -0.80
N THR A 447 -0.69 -14.52 -0.11
CA THR A 447 -0.86 -13.13 -0.61
C THR A 447 0.09 -12.17 0.11
N GLY A 448 -0.22 -10.87 0.06
CA GLY A 448 0.36 -9.81 0.90
C GLY A 448 0.44 -10.05 2.43
N LYS A 449 -0.05 -11.20 2.92
CA LYS A 449 0.03 -11.58 4.33
C LYS A 449 1.43 -12.03 4.72
N ILE A 450 2.07 -12.84 3.87
CA ILE A 450 3.47 -13.27 4.04
C ILE A 450 4.33 -12.38 3.15
N THR A 451 4.50 -11.13 3.55
CA THR A 451 5.36 -10.20 2.79
C THR A 451 6.55 -9.72 3.59
N VAL A 452 6.54 -9.82 4.91
CA VAL A 452 7.67 -9.36 5.72
C VAL A 452 7.84 -10.20 6.97
N GLY A 453 9.06 -10.34 7.46
CA GLY A 453 9.36 -10.98 8.76
C GLY A 453 9.24 -12.52 8.79
N VAL A 454 8.82 -13.15 7.69
CA VAL A 454 8.79 -14.61 7.55
C VAL A 454 9.95 -15.03 6.65
N ASN A 455 10.79 -15.92 7.16
CA ASN A 455 12.02 -16.33 6.48
C ASN A 455 11.76 -17.56 5.60
N PHE A 456 12.00 -17.47 4.29
CA PHE A 456 12.08 -18.63 3.39
C PHE A 456 13.51 -19.19 3.37
N GLY A 457 14.08 -19.39 4.57
CA GLY A 457 15.51 -19.69 4.74
C GLY A 457 15.90 -21.15 4.55
N ILE A 458 14.92 -22.03 4.29
CA ILE A 458 15.11 -23.47 4.20
C ILE A 458 15.81 -23.79 2.87
N LYS A 459 17.11 -24.07 2.96
CA LYS A 459 17.97 -24.33 1.80
C LYS A 459 17.44 -25.52 0.99
N ASP A 460 17.43 -25.38 -0.34
CA ASP A 460 17.04 -26.41 -1.30
C ASP A 460 15.63 -27.00 -1.09
N TYR A 461 14.76 -26.30 -0.34
CA TYR A 461 13.41 -26.78 -0.04
C TYR A 461 12.43 -26.46 -1.16
N TYR A 462 12.31 -25.19 -1.57
CA TYR A 462 11.36 -24.80 -2.62
C TYR A 462 11.98 -24.90 -4.00
N ASN A 463 11.33 -25.62 -4.91
CA ASN A 463 11.84 -25.82 -6.27
C ASN A 463 11.44 -24.71 -7.25
N ALA A 464 10.30 -24.06 -6.99
CA ALA A 464 9.76 -23.05 -7.88
C ALA A 464 8.95 -22.00 -7.09
N LEU A 465 9.03 -20.76 -7.55
CA LEU A 465 8.15 -19.66 -7.14
C LEU A 465 7.32 -19.21 -8.33
N HIS A 466 6.00 -19.27 -8.17
CA HIS A 466 5.03 -18.81 -9.16
C HIS A 466 4.40 -17.52 -8.69
N VAL A 467 4.36 -16.52 -9.57
CA VAL A 467 3.92 -15.16 -9.26
C VAL A 467 2.67 -14.82 -10.06
N PHE A 468 1.54 -14.64 -9.37
CA PHE A 468 0.27 -14.27 -9.98
C PHE A 468 -0.17 -12.90 -9.46
N GLY A 469 0.35 -11.84 -10.06
CA GLY A 469 0.04 -10.46 -9.69
C GLY A 469 0.44 -9.47 -10.78
N THR A 470 0.06 -8.21 -10.60
CA THR A 470 0.55 -7.13 -11.47
C THR A 470 1.95 -6.70 -11.00
N PHE A 471 2.83 -6.35 -11.96
CA PHE A 471 4.22 -5.97 -11.70
C PHE A 471 4.40 -4.74 -10.79
N PHE A 472 3.33 -4.00 -10.52
CA PHE A 472 3.33 -2.78 -9.71
C PHE A 472 3.26 -3.01 -8.20
N ILE A 473 3.23 -4.26 -7.73
CA ILE A 473 3.15 -4.55 -6.30
C ILE A 473 4.58 -4.67 -5.75
N ALA A 474 4.86 -4.02 -4.59
CA ALA A 474 6.15 -4.01 -3.86
C ALA A 474 6.78 -5.40 -3.61
N ILE A 475 6.01 -6.44 -3.87
CA ILE A 475 6.31 -7.85 -3.70
C ILE A 475 7.35 -8.35 -4.73
N SER A 476 7.53 -7.66 -5.87
CA SER A 476 8.53 -8.08 -6.88
C SER A 476 9.96 -8.20 -6.31
N MET A 477 10.37 -7.33 -5.38
CA MET A 477 11.71 -7.44 -4.76
C MET A 477 11.78 -8.47 -3.62
N GLU A 478 10.69 -8.68 -2.88
CA GLU A 478 10.59 -9.75 -1.87
C GLU A 478 10.77 -11.12 -2.53
N MET A 479 10.12 -11.30 -3.67
CA MET A 479 10.18 -12.52 -4.48
C MET A 479 11.57 -12.79 -5.02
N MET A 480 12.28 -11.76 -5.46
CA MET A 480 13.65 -11.89 -5.95
C MET A 480 14.60 -12.35 -4.84
N THR A 481 14.31 -11.98 -3.58
CA THR A 481 15.07 -12.47 -2.43
C THR A 481 14.81 -13.95 -2.15
N ILE A 482 13.55 -14.39 -2.27
CA ILE A 482 13.16 -15.80 -2.15
C ILE A 482 13.83 -16.63 -3.26
N MET A 483 13.74 -16.16 -4.51
CA MET A 483 14.31 -16.83 -5.68
C MET A 483 15.84 -16.94 -5.66
N ASN A 484 16.55 -16.04 -4.98
CA ASN A 484 18.01 -16.12 -4.84
C ASN A 484 18.47 -17.12 -3.77
N ARG A 485 17.53 -17.71 -3.03
CA ARG A 485 17.79 -18.66 -1.93
C ARG A 485 17.32 -20.08 -2.23
N THR A 486 16.31 -20.21 -3.09
CA THR A 486 15.95 -21.44 -3.80
C THR A 486 16.95 -21.73 -4.89
#